data_AF-A0A2N8F2B8-F1
#
_entry.id   AF-A0A2N8F2B8-F1
#
_cell.length_a   1.000
_cell.length_b   1.000
_cell.length_c   1.000
_cell.angle_alpha   90.00
_cell.angle_beta   90.00
_cell.angle_gamma   90.00
#
_symmetry.space_group_name_H-M   'P 1'
#
loop_
_entity.id
_entity.type
_entity.pdbx_description
1 polymer ?
#
loop_
_entity_poly.entity_id
_entity_poly.type
_entity_poly.pdbx_seq_one_letter_code
_entity_poly.pdbx_strand_id
1 'polypeptide(L)' 'MADQLDYLDALALRVAKGDLDCVGALSRGEYLYVALAANSAELLNQSNDTIAEALARLGPEWTAALIERWQYKGNPARY' A
#
# COMPACT_ATOMS: atom_id res chain seq x y z
N MET A 1 -10.44 -12.18 -0.28
CA MET A 1 -10.34 -10.77 -0.69
C MET A 1 -10.37 -9.84 0.52
N ALA A 2 -11.46 -9.76 1.29
CA ALA A 2 -11.53 -8.86 2.45
C ALA A 2 -10.44 -9.13 3.51
N ASP A 3 -10.17 -10.40 3.82
CA ASP A 3 -9.15 -10.82 4.80
C ASP A 3 -7.72 -10.46 4.36
N GLN A 4 -7.41 -10.63 3.07
CA GLN A 4 -6.11 -10.25 2.51
C GLN A 4 -5.90 -8.73 2.54
N LEU A 5 -6.90 -7.94 2.17
CA LEU A 5 -6.81 -6.48 2.21
C LEU A 5 -6.65 -5.96 3.64
N ASP A 6 -7.32 -6.58 4.62
CA ASP A 6 -7.14 -6.23 6.05
C ASP A 6 -5.71 -6.49 6.53
N TYR A 7 -5.13 -7.63 6.13
CA TYR A 7 -3.73 -7.93 6.39
C TYR A 7 -2.79 -6.91 5.75
N LEU A 8 -3.02 -6.52 4.49
CA LEU A 8 -2.22 -5.50 3.82
C LEU A 8 -2.38 -4.12 4.44
N ASP A 9 -3.58 -3.76 4.92
CA ASP A 9 -3.80 -2.50 5.64
C ASP A 9 -3.04 -2.46 6.96
N ALA A 10 -3.04 -3.57 7.70
CA ALA A 10 -2.26 -3.69 8.93
C ALA A 10 -0.75 -3.53 8.65
N LEU A 11 -0.26 -4.11 7.54
CA LEU A 11 1.12 -3.90 7.09
C LEU A 11 1.39 -2.46 6.69
N ALA A 12 0.47 -1.81 5.96
CA ALA A 12 0.60 -0.40 5.58
C ALA A 12 0.72 0.52 6.80
N LEU A 13 -0.01 0.24 7.88
CA LEU A 13 0.13 0.96 9.14
C LEU A 13 1.51 0.74 9.78
N ARG A 14 2.04 -0.48 9.75
CA ARG A 14 3.38 -0.80 10.27
C ARG A 14 4.48 -0.12 9.47
N VAL A 15 4.39 -0.17 8.15
CA VAL A 15 5.27 0.53 7.21
C VAL A 15 5.25 2.04 7.46
N ALA A 16 4.05 2.63 7.62
CA ALA A 16 3.92 4.05 7.91
C ALA A 16 4.56 4.45 9.26
N LYS A 17 4.73 3.50 10.20
CA LYS A 17 5.44 3.68 11.47
C LYS A 17 6.95 3.42 11.37
N GLY A 18 7.46 3.07 10.18
CA GLY A 18 8.88 2.84 9.91
C GLY A 18 9.32 1.37 9.86
N ASP A 19 8.39 0.41 9.99
CA ASP A 19 8.69 -1.03 9.92
C ASP A 19 8.75 -1.48 8.45
N LEU A 20 9.85 -1.19 7.75
CA LEU A 20 10.01 -1.53 6.33
C LEU A 20 10.39 -2.99 6.07
N ASP A 21 10.75 -3.75 7.09
CA ASP A 21 11.13 -5.17 6.93
C ASP A 21 9.92 -6.05 6.56
N CYS A 22 8.72 -5.62 6.95
CA CYS A 22 7.50 -6.40 6.77
C CYS A 22 7.00 -6.50 5.31
N VAL A 23 7.59 -5.74 4.36
CA VAL A 23 7.23 -5.80 2.94
C VAL A 23 8.06 -6.79 2.12
N GLY A 24 9.11 -7.40 2.69
CA GLY A 24 10.03 -8.28 1.96
C GLY A 24 9.42 -9.61 1.47
N ALA A 25 8.34 -10.07 2.09
CA ALA A 25 7.64 -11.31 1.73
C ALA A 25 6.46 -11.11 0.77
N LEU A 26 6.16 -9.87 0.39
CA LEU A 26 4.97 -9.53 -0.40
C LEU A 26 5.16 -9.77 -1.89
N SER A 27 4.09 -10.17 -2.57
CA SER A 27 4.05 -10.15 -4.03
C SER A 27 4.09 -8.71 -4.53
N ARG A 28 4.48 -8.50 -5.79
CA ARG A 28 4.63 -7.15 -6.35
C ARG A 28 3.35 -6.30 -6.27
N GLY A 29 2.17 -6.88 -6.48
CA GLY A 29 0.90 -6.17 -6.34
C GLY A 29 0.60 -5.78 -4.87
N GLU A 30 0.87 -6.69 -3.94
CA GLU A 30 0.69 -6.47 -2.50
C GLU A 30 1.63 -5.39 -1.97
N TYR A 31 2.89 -5.42 -2.43
CA TYR A 31 3.87 -4.39 -2.14
C TYR A 31 3.39 -3.00 -2.60
N LEU A 32 2.92 -2.90 -3.85
CA LEU A 32 2.43 -1.62 -4.40
C LEU A 32 1.19 -1.12 -3.65
N TYR A 33 0.29 -2.02 -3.27
CA TYR A 33 -0.85 -1.70 -2.43
C TYR A 33 -0.40 -1.08 -1.09
N VAL A 34 0.51 -1.77 -0.40
CA VAL A 34 1.04 -1.33 0.90
C VAL A 34 1.78 0.00 0.78
N ALA A 35 2.59 0.18 -0.26
CA ALA A 35 3.33 1.42 -0.49
C ALA A 35 2.39 2.63 -0.68
N LEU A 36 1.31 2.45 -1.46
CA LEU A 36 0.29 3.49 -1.68
C LEU A 36 -0.54 3.74 -0.43
N ALA A 37 -0.99 2.69 0.25
CA ALA A 37 -1.78 2.76 1.48
C ALA A 37 -0.99 3.43 2.62
N ALA A 38 0.31 3.10 2.75
CA ALA A 38 1.22 3.70 3.73
C ALA A 38 1.63 5.14 3.39
N ASN A 39 1.24 5.65 2.22
CA ASN A 39 1.69 6.94 1.67
C ASN A 39 3.23 7.05 1.65
N SER A 40 3.92 5.95 1.33
CA SER A 40 5.39 5.88 1.36
C SER A 40 5.98 6.06 -0.04
N ALA A 41 6.41 7.29 -0.33
CA ALA A 41 7.13 7.58 -1.57
C ALA A 41 8.47 6.83 -1.66
N GLU A 42 9.11 6.51 -0.54
CA GLU A 42 10.34 5.73 -0.50
C GLU A 42 10.14 4.30 -1.04
N LEU A 43 9.05 3.62 -0.63
CA LEU A 43 8.77 2.28 -1.12
C LEU A 43 8.44 2.26 -2.62
N LEU A 44 7.70 3.26 -3.11
CA LEU A 44 7.45 3.41 -4.55
C LEU A 44 8.75 3.61 -5.32
N ASN A 45 9.64 4.47 -4.81
CA ASN A 45 10.96 4.71 -5.39
C ASN A 45 11.83 3.45 -5.40
N GLN A 46 11.80 2.63 -4.34
CA GLN A 46 12.50 1.33 -4.29
C GLN A 46 12.01 0.33 -5.34
N SER A 47 10.71 0.37 -5.68
CA SER A 47 10.15 -0.44 -6.77
C SER A 47 10.36 0.17 -8.16
N ASN A 48 10.92 1.38 -8.22
CA ASN A 48 11.10 2.15 -9.46
C ASN A 48 9.77 2.31 -10.24
N ASP A 49 8.66 2.40 -9.50
CA ASP A 49 7.31 2.53 -10.04
C ASP A 49 6.76 3.91 -9.63
N THR A 50 6.26 4.68 -10.61
CA THR A 50 5.51 5.91 -10.30
C THR A 50 4.13 5.59 -9.73
N ILE A 51 3.46 6.57 -9.11
CA ILE A 51 2.08 6.39 -8.59
C ILE A 51 1.14 5.90 -9.72
N ALA A 52 1.25 6.49 -10.91
CA ALA A 52 0.43 6.10 -12.05
C ALA A 52 0.69 4.65 -12.50
N GLU A 53 1.96 4.24 -12.56
CA GLU A 53 2.32 2.86 -12.90
C GLU A 53 1.87 1.88 -11.82
N ALA A 54 2.02 2.23 -10.54
CA ALA A 54 1.58 1.42 -9.42
C ALA A 54 0.07 1.15 -9.48
N LEU A 55 -0.73 2.19 -9.73
CA LEU A 55 -2.19 2.07 -9.90
C LEU A 55 -2.55 1.24 -11.13
N ALA A 56 -1.86 1.45 -12.26
CA ALA A 56 -2.09 0.68 -13.48
C ALA A 56 -1.76 -0.82 -13.28
N ARG A 57 -0.71 -1.15 -12.52
CA ARG A 57 -0.31 -2.52 -12.20
C ARG A 57 -1.23 -3.21 -11.19
N LEU A 58 -1.74 -2.48 -10.20
CA LEU A 58 -2.73 -2.99 -9.24
C LEU A 58 -4.03 -3.38 -9.92
N GLY A 59 -4.39 -2.64 -10.97
CA GLY A 59 -5.64 -2.83 -11.68
C GLY A 59 -6.84 -2.18 -10.97
N PRO A 60 -7.99 -2.15 -11.66
CA PRO A 60 -9.13 -1.33 -11.25
C PRO A 60 -9.80 -1.79 -9.96
N GLU A 61 -9.89 -3.10 -9.72
CA GLU A 61 -10.56 -3.66 -8.54
C GLU A 61 -9.81 -3.34 -7.24
N TRP A 62 -8.49 -3.56 -7.24
CA TRP A 62 -7.64 -3.27 -6.08
C TRP A 62 -7.49 -1.77 -5.84
N THR A 63 -7.44 -0.98 -6.91
CA THR A 63 -7.44 0.49 -6.81
C THR A 63 -8.73 1.02 -6.19
N ALA A 64 -9.89 0.50 -6.62
CA ALA A 64 -11.17 0.87 -6.04
C ALA A 64 -11.23 0.52 -4.54
N ALA A 65 -10.77 -0.68 -4.17
CA ALA A 65 -10.70 -1.09 -2.76
C ALA A 65 -9.73 -0.22 -1.93
N LEU A 66 -8.58 0.16 -2.51
CA LEU A 66 -7.63 1.08 -1.86
C LEU A 66 -8.27 2.45 -1.61
N ILE A 67 -8.93 3.02 -2.61
CA ILE A 67 -9.62 4.31 -2.49
C ILE A 67 -10.74 4.22 -1.46
N GLU A 68 -11.59 3.19 -1.52
CA GLU A 68 -12.70 3.00 -0.57
C GLU A 68 -12.21 3.01 0.88
N ARG A 69 -11.08 2.36 1.15
CA ARG A 69 -10.56 2.16 2.51
C ARG A 69 -9.73 3.35 3.03
N TRP A 70 -8.99 4.02 2.15
CA TRP A 70 -7.98 5.02 2.55
C TRP A 70 -8.31 6.47 2.20
N GLN A 71 -9.24 6.75 1.27
CA GLN A 71 -9.48 8.11 0.74
C GLN A 71 -9.77 9.18 1.81
N TYR A 72 -10.29 8.79 2.98
CA TYR A 72 -10.61 9.71 4.08
C TYR A 72 -9.83 9.42 5.37
N LYS A 73 -8.91 8.46 5.37
CA LYS A 73 -8.10 8.12 6.55
C LYS A 73 -7.00 9.16 6.80
N GLY A 74 -6.54 9.86 5.78
CA GLY A 74 -5.42 10.81 5.91
C GLY A 74 -4.09 10.06 6.03
N ASN A 75 -3.14 10.56 6.83
CA ASN A 75 -1.82 9.95 6.93
C ASN A 75 -1.83 8.74 7.90
N PRO A 76 -1.60 7.50 7.44
CA PRO A 76 -1.55 6.30 8.27
C PRO A 76 -0.55 6.38 9.43
N ALA A 77 0.53 7.15 9.29
CA ALA A 77 1.52 7.35 10.36
C ALA A 77 0.94 8.06 11.61
N ARG A 78 -0.25 8.65 11.50
CA ARG A 78 -0.93 9.38 12.59
C ARG A 78 -1.90 8.50 13.39
N TYR A 79 -2.04 7.22 13.04
CA TYR A 79 -2.91 6.24 13.71
C TYR A 79 -2.19 5.39 14.76
#